data_AF-A0A7C6M3D1-F1
#
_entry.id   AF-A0A7C6M3D1-F1
#
_cell.length_a   1.000
_cell.length_b   1.000
_cell.length_c   1.000
_cell.angle_alpha   90.00
_cell.angle_beta   90.00
_cell.angle_gamma   90.00
#
_symmetry.space_group_name_H-M   'P 1'
#
loop_
_entity.id
_entity.type
_entity.pdbx_description
1 polymer ?
#
loop_
_entity_poly.entity_id
_entity_poly.type
_entity_poly.pdbx_seq_one_letter_code
_entity_poly.pdbx_strand_id
1 'polypeptide(L)'
;MDRIQQLTASCNATKNKLIGMRAFYDKAKSNLTALKEREAELEAEAAKLDDVVSLLRSLSGGAREYVVDTINPIANEAVHELFGDNAVFDISFRQLPKQGWIADIASGTQGRMGNPIDTDGLSMAEVIADAVLRPLVVAIHNPALNRVVVMDEPFAGIDKERPEALCRFLRGLCDKLGMQVIITSHTFGEEYDQYFDRIITLTGE
;
A
#
# COMPACT_ATOMS: atom_id res chain seq x y z
N MET A 1 -52.46 -74.49 15.04
CA MET A 1 -51.06 -74.31 14.58
C MET A 1 -50.81 -72.96 13.91
N ASP A 2 -51.81 -72.37 13.26
CA ASP A 2 -51.71 -71.12 12.46
C ASP A 2 -51.29 -69.86 13.26
N ARG A 3 -51.86 -69.66 14.46
CA ARG A 3 -51.61 -68.45 15.27
C ARG A 3 -50.20 -68.37 15.87
N ILE A 4 -49.58 -69.51 16.17
CA ILE A 4 -48.20 -69.58 16.68
C ILE A 4 -47.21 -69.27 15.56
N GLN A 5 -47.47 -69.73 14.33
CA GLN A 5 -46.65 -69.40 13.16
C GLN A 5 -46.75 -67.91 12.81
N GLN A 6 -47.95 -67.32 12.86
CA GLN A 6 -48.13 -65.87 12.66
C GLN A 6 -47.40 -65.02 13.72
N LEU A 7 -47.48 -65.39 15.00
CA LEU A 7 -46.75 -64.70 16.07
C LEU A 7 -45.23 -64.82 15.89
N THR A 8 -44.74 -65.99 15.47
CA THR A 8 -43.32 -66.21 15.20
C THR A 8 -42.84 -65.35 14.03
N ALA A 9 -43.60 -65.28 12.94
CA ALA A 9 -43.30 -64.43 11.80
C ALA A 9 -43.29 -62.94 12.17
N SER A 10 -44.27 -62.50 12.96
CA SER A 10 -44.35 -61.11 13.45
C SER A 10 -43.19 -60.77 14.38
N CYS A 11 -42.81 -61.68 15.29
CA CYS A 11 -41.66 -61.50 16.17
C CYS A 11 -40.34 -61.39 15.39
N ASN A 12 -40.16 -62.23 14.36
CA ASN A 12 -38.99 -62.16 13.47
C ASN A 12 -38.94 -60.86 12.65
N ALA A 13 -40.10 -60.40 12.13
CA ALA A 13 -40.18 -59.13 11.42
C ALA A 13 -39.83 -57.94 12.32
N THR A 14 -40.36 -57.90 13.55
CA THR A 14 -40.02 -56.87 14.54
C THR A 14 -38.54 -56.93 14.93
N LYS A 15 -37.98 -58.13 15.12
CA LYS A 15 -36.54 -58.32 15.40
C LYS A 15 -35.67 -57.73 14.27
N ASN A 16 -36.00 -58.02 13.02
CA ASN A 16 -35.25 -57.50 11.86
C ASN A 16 -35.36 -55.97 11.76
N LYS A 17 -36.54 -55.41 12.05
CA LYS A 17 -36.72 -53.94 12.12
C LYS A 17 -35.87 -53.30 13.21
N LEU A 18 -35.80 -53.93 14.39
CA LEU A 18 -34.97 -53.49 15.52
C LEU A 18 -33.48 -53.52 15.17
N ILE A 19 -33.01 -54.56 14.48
CA ILE A 19 -31.63 -54.67 13.98
C ILE A 19 -31.33 -53.52 13.00
N GLY A 20 -32.24 -53.26 12.04
CA GLY A 20 -32.08 -52.15 11.09
C GLY A 20 -32.04 -50.78 11.76
N MET A 21 -32.92 -50.54 12.74
CA MET A 21 -32.94 -49.30 13.51
C MET A 21 -31.65 -49.12 14.33
N ARG A 22 -31.10 -50.20 14.89
CA ARG A 22 -29.82 -50.16 15.62
C ARG A 22 -28.65 -49.83 14.69
N ALA A 23 -28.57 -50.46 13.53
CA ALA A 23 -27.54 -50.17 12.53
C ALA A 23 -27.61 -48.70 12.05
N PHE A 24 -28.83 -48.17 11.86
CA PHE A 24 -29.02 -46.76 11.53
C PHE A 24 -28.56 -45.84 12.67
N TYR A 25 -28.92 -46.16 13.91
CA TYR A 25 -28.48 -45.41 15.10
C TYR A 25 -26.95 -45.40 15.22
N ASP A 26 -26.29 -46.55 15.08
CA ASP A 26 -24.84 -46.67 15.17
C ASP A 26 -24.15 -45.85 14.08
N LYS A 27 -24.67 -45.87 12.83
CA LYS A 27 -24.18 -45.03 11.73
C LYS A 27 -24.39 -43.54 12.01
N ALA A 28 -25.58 -43.14 12.47
CA ALA A 28 -25.87 -41.75 12.81
C ALA A 28 -24.96 -41.24 13.94
N LYS A 29 -24.68 -42.08 14.94
CA LYS A 29 -23.78 -41.77 16.05
C LYS A 29 -22.32 -41.63 15.58
N SER A 30 -21.87 -42.51 14.69
CA SER A 30 -20.54 -42.41 14.07
C SER A 30 -20.42 -41.12 13.24
N ASN A 31 -21.43 -40.79 12.44
CA ASN A 31 -21.45 -39.56 11.64
C ASN A 31 -21.45 -38.31 12.53
N LEU A 32 -22.22 -38.30 13.62
CA LEU A 32 -22.23 -37.19 14.57
C LEU A 32 -20.85 -36.97 15.20
N THR A 33 -20.14 -38.06 15.50
CA THR A 33 -18.80 -37.98 16.07
C THR A 33 -17.82 -37.37 15.06
N ALA A 34 -17.82 -37.87 13.82
CA ALA A 34 -16.98 -37.33 12.75
C ALA A 34 -17.29 -35.86 12.42
N LEU A 35 -18.58 -35.47 12.43
CA LEU A 35 -18.98 -34.08 12.20
C LEU A 35 -18.50 -33.16 13.33
N LYS A 36 -18.55 -33.60 14.59
CA LYS A 36 -18.04 -32.82 15.72
C LYS A 36 -16.53 -32.64 15.68
N GLU A 37 -15.80 -33.70 15.29
CA GLU A 37 -14.35 -33.60 15.08
C GLU A 37 -14.04 -32.61 13.96
N ARG A 38 -14.80 -32.66 12.86
CA ARG A 38 -14.63 -31.72 11.74
C ARG A 38 -14.98 -30.27 12.10
N GLU A 39 -16.03 -30.08 12.90
CA GLU A 39 -16.40 -28.77 13.44
C GLU A 39 -15.26 -28.18 14.27
N ALA A 40 -14.70 -28.97 15.20
CA ALA A 40 -13.57 -28.54 16.02
C ALA A 40 -12.30 -28.22 15.19
N GLU A 41 -12.03 -29.00 14.14
CA GLU A 41 -10.93 -28.71 13.20
C GLU A 41 -11.13 -27.38 12.47
N LEU A 42 -12.35 -27.13 11.97
CA LEU A 42 -12.69 -25.90 11.24
C LEU A 42 -12.67 -24.67 12.15
N GLU A 43 -13.12 -24.79 13.40
CA GLU A 43 -13.01 -23.72 14.40
C GLU A 43 -11.55 -23.37 14.68
N ALA A 44 -10.69 -24.37 14.83
CA ALA A 44 -9.25 -24.16 15.04
C ALA A 44 -8.57 -23.51 13.82
N GLU A 45 -9.01 -23.85 12.60
CA GLU A 45 -8.54 -23.23 11.36
C GLU A 45 -9.00 -21.77 11.25
N ALA A 46 -10.28 -21.50 11.55
CA ALA A 46 -10.84 -20.14 11.55
C ALA A 46 -10.10 -19.23 12.55
N ALA A 47 -9.81 -19.70 13.76
CA ALA A 47 -9.06 -18.94 14.75
C ALA A 47 -7.66 -18.55 14.25
N LYS A 48 -6.95 -19.47 13.57
CA LYS A 48 -5.65 -19.18 12.96
C LYS A 48 -5.75 -18.14 11.85
N LEU A 49 -6.82 -18.19 11.04
CA LEU A 49 -7.04 -17.20 9.98
C LEU A 49 -7.34 -15.81 10.56
N ASP A 50 -8.07 -15.73 11.67
CA ASP A 50 -8.31 -14.46 12.36
C ASP A 50 -7.01 -13.83 12.87
N ASP A 51 -6.10 -14.63 13.43
CA ASP A 51 -4.77 -14.17 13.84
C ASP A 51 -3.97 -13.61 12.66
N VAL A 52 -3.99 -14.30 11.51
CA VAL A 52 -3.32 -13.85 10.28
C VAL A 52 -3.92 -12.54 9.78
N VAL A 53 -5.25 -12.42 9.78
CA VAL A 53 -5.94 -11.18 9.37
C VAL A 53 -5.56 -10.02 10.30
N SER A 54 -5.47 -10.27 11.61
CA SER A 54 -5.04 -9.29 12.60
C SER A 54 -3.61 -8.80 12.33
N LEU A 55 -2.68 -9.74 12.11
CA LEU A 55 -1.29 -9.43 11.76
C LEU A 55 -1.19 -8.60 10.48
N LEU A 56 -1.89 -9.00 9.42
CA LEU A 56 -1.89 -8.27 8.14
C LEU A 56 -2.47 -6.86 8.28
N ARG A 57 -3.51 -6.67 9.10
CA ARG A 57 -4.08 -5.35 9.40
C ARG A 57 -3.07 -4.47 10.13
N SER A 58 -2.38 -5.01 11.13
CA SER A 58 -1.33 -4.30 11.88
C SER A 58 -0.17 -3.91 10.98
N LEU A 59 0.36 -4.84 10.17
CA LEU A 59 1.42 -4.58 9.19
C LEU A 59 1.01 -3.50 8.18
N SER A 60 -0.22 -3.57 7.68
CA SER A 60 -0.75 -2.56 6.76
C SER A 60 -0.85 -1.19 7.43
N GLY A 61 -1.18 -1.15 8.73
CA GLY A 61 -1.16 0.08 9.54
C GLY A 61 0.23 0.68 9.61
N GLY A 62 1.21 -0.12 10.08
CA GLY A 62 2.59 0.34 10.19
C GLY A 62 3.22 0.76 8.86
N ALA A 63 2.85 0.10 7.75
CA ALA A 63 3.31 0.51 6.41
C ALA A 63 2.81 1.91 6.02
N ARG A 64 1.56 2.26 6.36
CA ARG A 64 1.01 3.60 6.10
C ARG A 64 1.69 4.65 6.96
N GLU A 65 1.86 4.40 8.26
CA GLU A 65 2.57 5.29 9.18
C GLU A 65 4.02 5.52 8.71
N TYR A 66 4.73 4.46 8.33
CA TYR A 66 6.08 4.57 7.78
C TYR A 66 6.15 5.49 6.55
N VAL A 67 5.18 5.40 5.63
CA VAL A 67 5.12 6.28 4.47
C VAL A 67 4.91 7.74 4.88
N VAL A 68 3.98 8.00 5.80
CA VAL A 68 3.71 9.36 6.30
C VAL A 68 4.95 9.95 6.99
N ASP A 69 5.54 9.19 7.93
CA ASP A 69 6.69 9.62 8.73
C ASP A 69 7.97 9.80 7.89
N THR A 70 8.07 9.13 6.75
CA THR A 70 9.22 9.25 5.85
C THR A 70 9.01 10.33 4.80
N ILE A 71 7.87 10.35 4.11
CA ILE A 71 7.66 11.26 2.98
C ILE A 71 7.38 12.69 3.46
N ASN A 72 6.48 12.88 4.44
CA ASN A 72 6.03 14.22 4.79
C ASN A 72 7.18 15.13 5.23
N PRO A 73 8.14 14.72 6.08
CA PRO A 73 9.25 15.58 6.46
C PRO A 73 10.12 16.01 5.27
N ILE A 74 10.47 15.07 4.38
CA ILE A 74 11.35 15.37 3.25
C ILE A 74 10.63 16.22 2.20
N ALA A 75 9.37 15.92 1.93
CA ALA A 75 8.57 16.70 1.00
C ALA A 75 8.27 18.11 1.52
N ASN A 76 8.03 18.28 2.83
CA ASN A 76 7.87 19.62 3.42
C ASN A 76 9.16 20.43 3.38
N GLU A 77 10.31 19.81 3.64
CA GLU A 77 11.62 20.47 3.44
C GLU A 77 11.77 20.97 1.99
N ALA A 78 11.42 20.13 1.02
CA ALA A 78 11.47 20.48 -0.40
C ALA A 78 10.57 21.69 -0.75
N VAL A 79 9.30 21.65 -0.36
CA VAL A 79 8.36 22.71 -0.71
C VAL A 79 8.66 24.01 0.04
N HIS A 80 9.21 23.96 1.25
CA HIS A 80 9.68 25.16 1.94
C HIS A 80 10.87 25.79 1.20
N GLU A 81 11.82 24.99 0.72
CA GLU A 81 12.96 25.49 -0.04
C GLU A 81 12.55 26.12 -1.38
N LEU A 82 11.56 25.52 -2.05
CA LEU A 82 11.11 25.94 -3.38
C LEU A 82 10.08 27.08 -3.37
N PHE A 83 9.22 27.13 -2.36
CA PHE A 83 8.04 28.01 -2.33
C PHE A 83 7.91 28.82 -1.02
N GLY A 84 8.88 28.70 -0.11
CA GLY A 84 8.96 29.41 1.16
C GLY A 84 8.23 28.74 2.32
N ASP A 85 8.47 29.22 3.54
CA ASP A 85 8.01 28.62 4.80
C ASP A 85 6.49 28.44 4.96
N ASN A 86 5.70 29.12 4.13
CA ASN A 86 4.24 28.99 4.14
C ASN A 86 3.73 27.84 3.27
N ALA A 87 4.57 27.25 2.42
CA ALA A 87 4.21 26.13 1.56
C ALA A 87 4.07 24.85 2.38
N VAL A 88 3.09 24.02 2.05
CA VAL A 88 2.81 22.80 2.80
C VAL A 88 2.56 21.65 1.84
N PHE A 89 3.06 20.48 2.22
CA PHE A 89 2.77 19.21 1.59
C PHE A 89 2.29 18.20 2.63
N ASP A 90 1.27 17.41 2.30
CA ASP A 90 0.77 16.36 3.18
C ASP A 90 0.35 15.13 2.37
N ILE A 91 0.85 13.96 2.79
CA ILE A 91 0.23 12.67 2.48
C ILE A 91 -0.44 12.16 3.74
N SER A 92 -1.68 11.77 3.59
CA SER A 92 -2.44 11.08 4.63
C SER A 92 -3.18 9.90 4.03
N PHE A 93 -3.67 9.01 4.90
CA PHE A 93 -4.45 7.85 4.49
C PHE A 93 -5.81 7.90 5.14
N ARG A 94 -6.87 7.74 4.34
CA ARG A 94 -8.23 7.56 4.84
C ARG A 94 -8.82 6.26 4.36
N GLN A 95 -9.71 5.71 5.17
CA GLN A 95 -10.46 4.52 4.82
C GLN A 95 -11.81 4.93 4.22
N LEU A 96 -12.04 4.55 2.96
CA LEU A 96 -13.32 4.72 2.30
C LEU A 96 -14.23 3.52 2.57
N PRO A 97 -15.55 3.75 2.75
CA PRO A 97 -16.52 2.68 2.85
C PRO A 97 -16.43 1.76 1.62
N LYS A 98 -16.30 0.45 1.84
CA LYS A 98 -16.22 -0.61 0.80
C LYS A 98 -15.03 -0.55 -0.16
N GLN A 99 -14.29 0.55 -0.24
CA GLN A 99 -13.14 0.72 -1.15
C GLN A 99 -11.79 0.51 -0.46
N GLY A 100 -11.76 0.45 0.88
CA GLY A 100 -10.54 0.23 1.63
C GLY A 100 -9.75 1.52 1.86
N TRP A 101 -8.45 1.40 2.02
CA TRP A 101 -7.57 2.54 2.29
C TRP A 101 -7.16 3.23 1.00
N ILE A 102 -7.21 4.55 0.99
CA ILE A 102 -6.68 5.39 -0.07
C ILE A 102 -5.67 6.38 0.52
N ALA A 103 -4.68 6.77 -0.29
CA ALA A 103 -3.82 7.90 0.02
C ALA A 103 -4.51 9.17 -0.48
N ASP A 104 -4.58 10.19 0.38
CA ASP A 104 -4.90 11.56 -0.03
C ASP A 104 -3.60 12.36 -0.03
N ILE A 105 -3.43 13.17 -1.08
CA ILE A 105 -2.30 14.09 -1.21
C ILE A 105 -2.88 15.50 -1.20
N ALA A 106 -2.33 16.36 -0.36
CA ALA A 106 -2.68 17.76 -0.29
C ALA A 106 -1.42 18.63 -0.40
N SER A 107 -1.54 19.75 -1.09
CA SER A 107 -0.49 20.76 -1.16
C SER A 107 -1.09 22.16 -1.18
N GLY A 108 -0.28 23.17 -0.90
CA GLY A 108 -0.69 24.56 -1.01
C GLY A 108 0.05 25.41 0.00
N THR A 109 -0.66 26.33 0.64
CA THR A 109 -0.11 27.13 1.74
C THR A 109 -0.80 26.77 3.06
N GLN A 110 -0.20 27.10 4.20
CA GLN A 110 -0.77 26.83 5.54
C GLN A 110 -2.23 27.31 5.70
N GLY A 111 -2.66 28.32 4.94
CA GLY A 111 -4.04 28.83 4.95
C GLY A 111 -4.96 28.30 3.84
N ARG A 112 -4.40 27.62 2.83
CA ARG A 112 -5.15 27.10 1.67
C ARG A 112 -4.47 25.84 1.14
N MET A 113 -4.88 24.70 1.70
CA MET A 113 -4.51 23.37 1.21
C MET A 113 -5.60 22.81 0.30
N GLY A 114 -5.21 22.06 -0.71
CA GLY A 114 -6.12 21.37 -1.60
C GLY A 114 -5.44 20.20 -2.30
N ASN A 115 -6.21 19.50 -3.13
CA ASN A 115 -5.63 18.54 -4.06
C ASN A 115 -4.63 19.28 -4.96
N PRO A 116 -3.36 18.82 -5.06
CA PRO A 116 -2.34 19.46 -5.89
C PRO A 116 -2.82 19.74 -7.32
N ILE A 117 -3.69 18.88 -7.88
CA ILE A 117 -4.24 19.03 -9.23
C ILE A 117 -5.25 20.18 -9.34
N ASP A 118 -5.99 20.46 -8.27
CA ASP A 118 -7.10 21.43 -8.25
C ASP A 118 -6.69 22.81 -7.69
N THR A 119 -5.44 22.96 -7.24
CA THR A 119 -4.99 24.19 -6.58
C THR A 119 -4.59 25.21 -7.64
N ASP A 120 -5.24 26.38 -7.64
CA ASP A 120 -4.98 27.45 -8.63
C ASP A 120 -3.49 27.86 -8.67
N GLY A 121 -2.81 27.52 -9.78
CA GLY A 121 -1.81 28.42 -10.38
C GLY A 121 -0.39 28.46 -9.82
N LEU A 122 0.06 27.49 -9.04
CA LEU A 122 1.50 27.35 -8.77
C LEU A 122 1.99 26.03 -9.35
N SER A 123 2.99 26.13 -10.21
CA SER A 123 3.99 25.12 -10.61
C SER A 123 4.34 24.04 -9.55
N MET A 124 4.02 24.29 -8.27
CA MET A 124 4.02 23.34 -7.15
C MET A 124 3.62 21.91 -7.51
N ALA A 125 2.48 21.68 -8.17
CA ALA A 125 2.01 20.31 -8.39
C ALA A 125 2.96 19.49 -9.28
N GLU A 126 3.47 20.10 -10.34
CA GLU A 126 4.42 19.48 -11.27
C GLU A 126 5.78 19.32 -10.60
N VAL A 127 6.27 20.33 -9.90
CA VAL A 127 7.56 20.28 -9.19
C VAL A 127 7.55 19.25 -8.05
N ILE A 128 6.46 19.21 -7.28
CA ILE A 128 6.27 18.25 -6.20
C ILE A 128 6.15 16.84 -6.78
N ALA A 129 5.34 16.64 -7.82
CA ALA A 129 5.17 15.33 -8.41
C ALA A 129 6.47 14.81 -9.04
N ASP A 130 7.15 15.64 -9.83
CA ASP A 130 8.28 15.21 -10.64
C ASP A 130 9.59 15.16 -9.83
N ALA A 131 9.88 16.24 -9.12
CA ALA A 131 11.19 16.41 -8.49
C ALA A 131 11.24 16.02 -7.01
N VAL A 132 10.09 15.83 -6.36
CA VAL A 132 10.01 15.44 -4.94
C VAL A 132 9.48 14.01 -4.80
N LEU A 133 8.27 13.74 -5.31
CA LEU A 133 7.59 12.46 -5.09
C LEU A 133 8.24 11.30 -5.83
N ARG A 134 8.61 11.46 -7.11
CA ARG A 134 9.24 10.35 -7.87
C ARG A 134 10.55 9.89 -7.21
N PRO A 135 11.50 10.77 -6.85
CA PRO A 135 12.69 10.34 -6.12
C PRO A 135 12.38 9.69 -4.78
N LEU A 136 11.44 10.24 -4.01
CA LEU A 136 11.07 9.69 -2.72
C LEU A 136 10.47 8.29 -2.83
N VAL A 137 9.55 8.07 -3.79
CA VAL A 137 8.95 6.75 -4.04
C VAL A 137 10.03 5.74 -4.41
N VAL A 138 11.01 6.10 -5.25
CA VAL A 138 12.13 5.21 -5.59
C VAL A 138 12.98 4.88 -4.36
N ALA A 139 13.24 5.87 -3.50
CA ALA A 139 14.08 5.71 -2.33
C ALA A 139 13.46 4.83 -1.24
N ILE A 140 12.13 4.88 -1.06
CA ILE A 140 11.41 4.15 -0.02
C ILE A 140 10.79 2.82 -0.51
N HIS A 141 10.93 2.50 -1.81
CA HIS A 141 10.32 1.32 -2.39
C HIS A 141 10.83 0.02 -1.73
N ASN A 142 9.93 -0.94 -1.53
CA ASN A 142 10.23 -2.27 -1.01
C ASN A 142 9.61 -3.35 -1.91
N PRO A 143 10.40 -4.28 -2.50
CA PRO A 143 11.85 -4.47 -2.36
C PRO A 143 12.65 -3.28 -2.89
N ALA A 144 13.82 -3.02 -2.30
CA ALA A 144 14.65 -1.87 -2.67
C ALA A 144 14.93 -1.84 -4.18
N LEU A 145 14.63 -0.72 -4.82
CA LEU A 145 15.02 -0.45 -6.20
C LEU A 145 16.47 0.01 -6.26
N ASN A 146 17.05 -0.06 -7.45
CA ASN A 146 18.26 0.72 -7.73
C ASN A 146 17.93 2.20 -7.51
N ARG A 147 18.73 2.88 -6.69
CA ARG A 147 18.49 4.28 -6.30
C ARG A 147 18.92 5.24 -7.40
N VAL A 148 18.43 5.04 -8.60
CA VAL A 148 18.71 5.88 -9.77
C VAL A 148 17.39 6.43 -10.29
N VAL A 149 17.32 7.75 -10.45
CA VAL A 149 16.17 8.45 -11.01
C VAL A 149 16.62 9.21 -12.24
N VAL A 150 15.93 8.99 -13.36
CA VAL A 150 16.12 9.76 -14.59
C VAL A 150 14.93 10.70 -14.73
N MET A 151 15.20 11.99 -14.83
CA MET A 151 14.19 13.03 -14.95
C MET A 151 14.39 13.75 -16.27
N ASP A 152 13.34 13.74 -17.10
CA ASP A 152 13.35 14.38 -18.41
C ASP A 152 12.73 15.77 -18.32
N GLU A 153 13.55 16.81 -18.46
CA GLU A 153 13.13 18.23 -18.33
C GLU A 153 12.34 18.54 -17.03
N PRO A 154 12.81 18.17 -15.82
CA PRO A 154 12.05 18.36 -14.58
C PRO A 154 11.87 19.84 -14.17
N PHE A 155 12.48 20.76 -14.92
CA PHE A 155 12.38 22.21 -14.72
C PHE A 155 11.28 22.83 -15.60
N ALA A 156 10.64 22.04 -16.47
CA ALA A 156 9.51 22.48 -17.25
C ALA A 156 8.38 22.96 -16.31
N GLY A 157 7.94 24.21 -16.49
CA GLY A 157 6.89 24.80 -15.66
C GLY A 157 7.39 25.52 -14.40
N ILE A 158 8.69 25.50 -14.10
CA ILE A 158 9.28 26.25 -12.97
C ILE A 158 9.48 27.71 -13.36
N ASP A 159 9.06 28.63 -12.47
CA ASP A 159 9.35 30.06 -12.63
C ASP A 159 10.87 30.28 -12.70
N LYS A 160 11.33 31.19 -13.57
CA LYS A 160 12.76 31.43 -13.87
C LYS A 160 13.65 31.71 -12.65
N GLU A 161 13.06 32.05 -11.51
CA GLU A 161 13.75 32.38 -10.25
C GLU A 161 14.01 31.16 -9.35
N ARG A 162 13.47 29.98 -9.69
CA ARG A 162 13.47 28.79 -8.83
C ARG A 162 14.33 27.59 -9.27
N PRO A 163 15.00 27.55 -10.45
CA PRO A 163 15.88 26.42 -10.79
C PRO A 163 16.99 26.19 -9.76
N GLU A 164 17.56 27.25 -9.19
CA GLU A 164 18.62 27.13 -8.18
C GLU A 164 18.14 26.38 -6.92
N ALA A 165 16.96 26.75 -6.41
CA ALA A 165 16.36 26.09 -5.25
C ALA A 165 16.08 24.62 -5.53
N LEU A 166 15.63 24.28 -6.74
CA LEU A 166 15.41 22.89 -7.10
C LEU A 166 16.71 22.09 -7.22
N CYS A 167 17.75 22.66 -7.83
CA CYS A 167 19.06 22.02 -7.90
C CYS A 167 19.64 21.76 -6.52
N ARG A 168 19.54 22.74 -5.61
CA ARG A 168 19.99 22.61 -4.21
C ARG A 168 19.23 21.51 -3.46
N PHE A 169 17.91 21.49 -3.61
CA PHE A 169 17.07 20.43 -3.04
C PHE A 169 17.48 19.05 -3.57
N LEU A 170 17.58 18.88 -4.88
CA LEU A 170 17.92 17.59 -5.51
C LEU A 170 19.31 17.10 -5.10
N ARG A 171 20.30 17.99 -4.99
CA ARG A 171 21.64 17.68 -4.43
C ARG A 171 21.51 17.17 -3.00
N GLY A 172 20.80 17.91 -2.15
CA GLY A 172 20.58 17.51 -0.76
C GLY A 172 19.85 16.17 -0.63
N LEU A 173 18.91 15.90 -1.53
CA LEU A 173 18.20 14.63 -1.60
C LEU A 173 19.13 13.47 -2.00
N CYS A 174 19.99 13.68 -3.00
CA CYS A 174 21.03 12.72 -3.39
C CYS A 174 21.95 12.37 -2.22
N ASP A 175 22.39 13.38 -1.48
CA ASP A 175 23.27 13.23 -0.31
C ASP A 175 22.61 12.47 0.84
N LYS A 176 21.36 12.82 1.16
CA LYS A 176 20.60 12.19 2.27
C LYS A 176 20.21 10.75 1.96
N LEU A 177 19.75 10.49 0.74
CA LEU A 177 19.17 9.19 0.36
C LEU A 177 20.16 8.27 -0.35
N GLY A 178 21.37 8.74 -0.64
CA GLY A 178 22.38 7.98 -1.38
C GLY A 178 21.86 7.54 -2.74
N MET A 179 21.18 8.45 -3.44
CA MET A 179 20.60 8.20 -4.76
C MET A 179 21.34 8.96 -5.84
N GLN A 180 21.30 8.42 -7.06
CA GLN A 180 21.79 9.05 -8.27
C GLN A 180 20.61 9.67 -9.02
N VAL A 181 20.76 10.93 -9.41
CA VAL A 181 19.80 11.62 -10.23
C VAL A 181 20.47 11.98 -11.56
N ILE A 182 19.83 11.63 -12.66
CA ILE A 182 20.22 11.99 -14.03
C ILE A 182 19.15 12.93 -14.55
N ILE A 183 19.56 14.12 -14.99
CA ILE A 183 18.65 15.16 -15.47
C ILE A 183 19.01 15.48 -16.91
N THR A 184 18.01 15.57 -17.78
CA THR A 184 18.13 16.24 -19.08
C THR A 184 17.52 17.63 -18.95
N SER A 185 18.26 18.64 -19.43
CA SER A 185 17.65 19.93 -19.72
C SER A 185 18.37 20.67 -20.83
N HIS A 186 17.62 21.44 -21.60
CA HIS A 186 18.14 22.43 -22.56
C HIS A 186 18.23 23.84 -21.97
N THR A 187 17.86 24.04 -20.69
CA THR A 187 17.74 25.37 -20.07
C THR A 187 18.85 25.71 -19.08
N PHE A 188 19.72 24.75 -18.73
CA PHE A 188 20.80 24.99 -17.78
C PHE A 188 21.96 25.78 -18.38
N GLY A 189 22.33 26.87 -17.72
CA GLY A 189 23.58 27.58 -17.91
C GLY A 189 24.64 27.21 -16.87
N GLU A 190 25.84 27.74 -17.06
CA GLU A 190 27.04 27.49 -16.22
C GLU A 190 26.81 27.85 -14.74
N GLU A 191 25.84 28.72 -14.42
CA GLU A 191 25.51 29.12 -13.05
C GLU A 191 25.02 27.97 -12.15
N TYR A 192 24.53 26.87 -12.76
CA TYR A 192 24.04 25.70 -12.03
C TYR A 192 25.07 24.57 -11.91
N ASP A 193 26.23 24.68 -12.57
CA ASP A 193 27.23 23.61 -12.66
C ASP A 193 27.67 23.09 -11.29
N GLN A 194 27.72 23.97 -10.29
CA GLN A 194 28.10 23.65 -8.90
C GLN A 194 27.20 22.59 -8.23
N TYR A 195 25.99 22.37 -8.73
CA TYR A 195 25.05 21.39 -8.16
C TYR A 195 25.22 19.98 -8.74
N PHE A 196 25.98 19.84 -9.84
CA PHE A 196 26.12 18.59 -10.56
C PHE A 196 27.49 17.96 -10.36
N ASP A 197 27.52 16.66 -10.05
CA ASP A 197 28.78 15.90 -9.99
C ASP A 197 29.42 15.76 -11.38
N ARG A 198 28.59 15.71 -12.43
CA ARG A 198 29.00 15.54 -13.83
C ARG A 198 28.01 16.22 -14.76
N ILE A 199 28.55 16.83 -15.81
CA ILE A 199 27.78 17.50 -16.86
C ILE A 199 28.20 16.91 -18.20
N ILE A 200 27.22 16.55 -19.02
CA ILE A 200 27.43 16.00 -20.36
C ILE A 200 26.64 16.87 -21.34
N THR A 201 27.34 17.67 -22.13
CA THR A 201 26.72 18.51 -23.17
C THR A 201 26.56 17.72 -24.46
N LEU A 202 25.32 17.59 -24.94
CA LEU A 202 25.02 17.01 -26.24
C LEU A 202 24.85 18.14 -27.26
N THR A 203 25.75 18.21 -28.25
CA THR A 203 25.66 19.15 -29.37
C THR A 203 25.21 18.41 -30.62
N GLY A 204 24.18 18.92 -31.31
CA GLY A 204 23.84 18.44 -32.65
C GLY A 204 24.83 18.98 -33.68
N GLU A 205 25.30 18.12 -34.58
CA GLU A 205 25.93 18.55 -35.84
C GLU A 205 24.91 19.21 -36.78
#